data_AF-A0A448X189-F1
#
_entry.id   AF-A0A448X189-F1
#
_cell.length_a   1.000
_cell.length_b   1.000
_cell.length_c   1.000
_cell.angle_alpha   90.00
_cell.angle_beta   90.00
_cell.angle_gamma   90.00
#
_symmetry.space_group_name_H-M   'P 1'
#
loop_
_entity.id
_entity.type
_entity.pdbx_description
1 polymer ?
#
loop_
_entity_poly.entity_id
_entity_poly.type
_entity_poly.pdbx_seq_one_letter_code
_entity_poly.pdbx_strand_id
1 'polypeptide(L)'
;MFGLATQCVQSKNVNKTSPQTLSNLCLKINVKLGGINSILVPAVRPSVFREPVIFLGADVTHPPAGELVGFISRIFFTFMHIFFLAYFCIISAYAHYS
;
A
#
# COMPACT_ATOMS: atom_id res chain seq x y z
N MET A 1 0.24 22.16 -1.15
CA MET A 1 -0.25 20.90 -1.73
C MET A 1 -1.14 20.22 -0.71
N PHE A 2 -2.41 19.95 -1.03
CA PHE A 2 -3.36 19.41 -0.05
C PHE A 2 -3.18 17.89 0.07
N GLY A 3 -2.75 17.41 1.25
CA GLY A 3 -2.61 15.99 1.59
C GLY A 3 -3.97 15.34 1.90
N LEU A 4 -4.90 15.41 0.95
CA LEU A 4 -6.26 14.89 1.11
C LEU A 4 -6.36 13.44 0.63
N ALA A 5 -7.00 12.59 1.44
CA ALA A 5 -7.33 11.23 1.04
C ALA A 5 -8.38 11.25 -0.09
N THR A 6 -8.12 10.56 -1.20
CA THR A 6 -9.05 10.44 -2.33
C THR A 6 -9.35 8.98 -2.66
N GLN A 7 -10.53 8.70 -3.22
CA GLN A 7 -10.90 7.36 -3.69
C GLN A 7 -11.60 7.43 -5.05
N CYS A 8 -10.89 7.00 -6.10
CA CYS A 8 -11.46 6.93 -7.44
C CYS A 8 -12.29 5.65 -7.64
N VAL A 9 -13.40 5.76 -8.36
CA VAL A 9 -14.27 4.62 -8.75
C VAL A 9 -14.64 4.79 -10.22
N GLN A 10 -14.57 3.70 -11.00
CA GLN A 10 -14.93 3.75 -12.41
C GLN A 10 -16.46 3.90 -12.56
N SER A 11 -16.91 4.78 -13.47
CA SER A 11 -18.34 5.07 -13.70
C SER A 11 -19.20 3.81 -13.89
N LYS A 12 -18.69 2.80 -14.61
CA LYS A 12 -19.39 1.51 -14.79
C LYS A 12 -19.72 0.79 -13.47
N ASN A 13 -18.85 0.89 -12.47
CA ASN A 13 -19.02 0.29 -11.15
C ASN A 13 -19.93 1.13 -10.24
N VAL A 14 -20.16 2.40 -10.58
CA VAL A 14 -21.14 3.28 -9.93
C VAL A 14 -22.53 3.06 -10.52
N ASN A 15 -22.61 2.92 -11.84
CA ASN A 15 -23.88 2.72 -12.55
C ASN A 15 -24.47 1.32 -12.31
N LYS A 16 -23.61 0.31 -12.08
CA LYS A 16 -24.01 -1.04 -11.67
C LYS A 16 -23.19 -1.48 -10.47
N THR A 17 -23.68 -1.17 -9.28
CA THR A 17 -23.03 -1.56 -8.04
C THR A 17 -23.33 -3.02 -7.73
N SER A 18 -22.31 -3.74 -7.26
CA SER A 18 -22.49 -5.04 -6.59
C SER A 18 -22.10 -4.93 -5.12
N PRO A 19 -22.74 -5.70 -4.22
CA PRO A 19 -22.38 -5.70 -2.79
C PRO A 19 -20.89 -5.98 -2.56
N GLN A 20 -20.30 -6.87 -3.36
CA GLN A 20 -18.87 -7.19 -3.30
C GLN A 20 -17.99 -6.00 -3.71
N THR A 21 -18.38 -5.26 -4.75
CA THR A 21 -17.63 -4.07 -5.19
C THR A 21 -17.66 -2.98 -4.13
N LEU A 22 -18.83 -2.77 -3.51
CA LEU A 22 -18.99 -1.80 -2.43
C LEU A 22 -18.18 -2.18 -1.19
N SER A 23 -18.23 -3.45 -0.79
CA SER A 23 -17.43 -3.97 0.32
C SER A 23 -15.93 -3.72 0.10
N ASN A 24 -15.41 -4.08 -1.07
CA ASN A 24 -14.01 -3.84 -1.43
C ASN A 24 -13.65 -2.36 -1.47
N LEU A 25 -14.60 -1.49 -1.84
CA LEU A 25 -14.41 -0.04 -1.82
C LEU A 25 -14.30 0.48 -0.38
N CYS A 26 -15.18 0.03 0.53
CA CYS A 26 -15.14 0.37 1.94
C CYS A 26 -13.81 -0.06 2.58
N LEU A 27 -13.30 -1.26 2.26
CA LEU A 27 -12.00 -1.72 2.74
C LEU A 27 -10.86 -0.78 2.33
N LYS A 28 -10.89 -0.23 1.11
CA LYS A 28 -9.89 0.73 0.61
C LYS A 28 -10.02 2.11 1.25
N ILE A 29 -11.25 2.57 1.48
CA ILE A 29 -11.50 3.86 2.13
C ILE A 29 -11.07 3.80 3.60
N ASN A 30 -11.40 2.72 4.31
CA ASN A 30 -11.06 2.55 5.72
C ASN A 30 -9.55 2.71 5.96
N VAL A 31 -8.71 2.03 5.16
CA VAL A 31 -7.25 2.12 5.30
C VAL A 31 -6.68 3.50 4.92
N LYS A 32 -7.32 4.23 3.99
CA LYS A 32 -6.91 5.60 3.63
C LYS A 32 -7.18 6.61 4.74
N LEU A 33 -8.18 6.34 5.57
CA LEU A 33 -8.52 7.13 6.75
C LEU A 33 -7.77 6.66 8.01
N GLY A 34 -6.84 5.70 7.88
CA GLY A 34 -6.05 5.18 8.99
C GLY A 34 -6.70 4.03 9.77
N GLY A 35 -7.85 3.52 9.31
CA GLY A 35 -8.53 2.38 9.91
C GLY A 35 -7.86 1.05 9.61
N ILE A 36 -8.09 0.06 10.48
CA ILE A 36 -7.58 -1.31 10.35
C ILE A 36 -8.76 -2.22 9.98
N ASN A 37 -8.66 -2.92 8.86
CA ASN A 37 -9.73 -3.83 8.42
C ASN A 37 -9.76 -5.14 9.24
N SER A 38 -8.58 -5.73 9.48
CA SER A 38 -8.46 -7.03 10.15
C SER A 38 -7.09 -7.14 10.83
N ILE A 39 -7.03 -7.90 11.92
CA ILE A 39 -5.78 -8.25 12.62
C ILE A 39 -5.57 -9.76 12.63
N LEU A 40 -4.32 -10.21 12.80
CA LEU A 40 -4.04 -11.62 13.08
C LEU A 40 -4.56 -11.98 14.48
N VAL A 41 -5.23 -13.13 14.58
CA VAL A 41 -5.75 -13.62 15.86
C VAL A 41 -4.58 -13.80 16.84
N PRO A 42 -4.65 -13.27 18.07
CA PRO A 42 -3.53 -13.31 19.00
C PRO A 42 -2.97 -14.71 19.26
N ALA A 43 -3.83 -15.72 19.26
CA ALA A 43 -3.48 -17.12 19.53
C ALA A 43 -2.63 -17.78 18.45
N VAL A 44 -2.66 -17.30 17.19
CA VAL A 44 -1.89 -17.87 16.08
C VAL A 44 -0.62 -17.07 15.78
N ARG A 45 -0.32 -16.04 16.58
CA ARG A 45 0.88 -15.21 16.38
C ARG A 45 2.15 -16.01 16.74
N PRO A 46 3.11 -16.17 15.82
CA PRO A 46 4.42 -16.76 16.13
C PRO A 46 5.17 -15.98 17.22
N SER A 47 6.12 -16.67 17.86
CA SER A 47 6.91 -16.15 18.99
C SER A 47 7.70 -14.87 18.67
N VAL A 48 8.01 -14.61 17.40
CA VAL A 48 8.65 -13.38 16.92
C VAL A 48 7.87 -12.11 17.32
N PHE A 49 6.56 -12.21 17.56
CA PHE A 49 5.72 -11.08 17.96
C PHE A 49 5.74 -10.76 19.47
N ARG A 50 6.57 -11.45 20.27
CA ARG A 50 6.69 -11.19 21.72
C ARG A 50 7.45 -9.90 22.04
N GLU A 51 8.30 -9.45 21.13
CA GLU A 51 9.04 -8.20 21.21
C GLU A 51 8.58 -7.25 20.09
N PRO A 52 8.86 -5.94 20.19
CA PRO A 52 8.57 -4.99 19.11
C PRO A 52 9.33 -5.37 17.83
N VAL A 53 8.59 -5.71 16.77
CA VAL A 53 9.14 -6.07 15.45
C VAL A 53 8.59 -5.14 14.38
N ILE A 54 9.46 -4.79 13.44
CA ILE A 54 9.14 -4.02 12.24
C ILE A 54 9.33 -4.91 11.02
N PHE A 55 8.32 -4.99 10.15
CA PHE A 55 8.44 -5.64 8.85
C PHE A 55 8.75 -4.61 7.77
N LEU A 56 9.76 -4.91 6.95
CA LEU A 56 10.20 -4.08 5.84
C LEU A 56 9.96 -4.81 4.52
N GLY A 57 9.22 -4.18 3.62
CA GLY A 57 9.11 -4.59 2.23
C GLY A 57 9.82 -3.60 1.31
N ALA A 58 10.58 -4.10 0.34
CA ALA A 58 11.24 -3.30 -0.70
C ALA A 58 10.87 -3.85 -2.09
N ASP A 59 10.46 -2.95 -2.99
CA ASP A 59 10.18 -3.26 -4.40
C ASP A 59 10.90 -2.26 -5.32
N VAL A 60 11.39 -2.75 -6.46
CA VAL A 60 12.04 -1.95 -7.50
C VAL A 60 11.23 -2.09 -8.80
N THR A 61 10.65 -0.99 -9.25
CA THR A 61 9.95 -0.94 -10.55
C THR A 61 10.83 -0.25 -11.60
N HIS A 62 11.04 -0.93 -12.74
CA HIS A 62 11.72 -0.39 -13.90
C HIS A 62 10.73 0.18 -14.94
N PRO A 63 11.13 1.19 -15.73
CA PRO A 63 10.29 1.71 -16.80
C PRO A 63 10.05 0.67 -17.91
N PRO A 64 8.97 0.83 -18.70
CA PRO A 64 8.72 -0.01 -19.87
C PRO A 64 9.88 0.06 -20.89
N ALA A 65 10.14 -1.04 -21.58
CA ALA A 65 11.16 -1.07 -22.62
C ALA A 65 10.81 -0.10 -23.77
N GLY A 66 11.70 0.85 -24.07
CA GLY A 66 11.57 1.79 -25.19
C GLY A 66 11.41 3.27 -24.82
N GLU A 67 11.28 3.62 -23.55
CA GLU A 67 11.27 5.03 -23.12
C GLU A 67 12.69 5.56 -22.89
N LEU A 68 13.11 6.55 -23.70
CA LEU A 68 14.42 7.24 -23.64
C LEU A 68 14.49 8.32 -22.55
N VAL A 69 13.67 8.22 -21.50
CA VAL A 69 13.77 9.10 -20.33
C VAL A 69 14.59 8.34 -19.31
N GLY A 70 15.74 8.89 -18.92
CA GLY A 70 16.74 8.26 -18.05
C GLY A 70 16.12 7.35 -16.99
N PHE A 71 16.61 6.10 -16.93
CA PHE A 71 16.02 4.98 -16.18
C PHE A 71 15.75 5.31 -14.71
N ILE A 72 14.58 5.88 -14.40
CA ILE A 72 14.16 6.15 -13.03
C ILE A 72 13.63 4.84 -12.44
N SER A 73 14.44 4.21 -11.60
CA SER A 73 13.96 3.13 -10.74
C SER A 73 13.27 3.74 -9.51
N ARG A 74 12.08 3.25 -9.17
CA ARG A 74 11.37 3.63 -7.94
C ARG A 74 11.58 2.56 -6.88
N ILE A 75 12.12 2.95 -5.73
CA ILE A 75 12.20 2.09 -4.56
C ILE A 75 11.05 2.42 -3.62
N PHE A 76 10.25 1.42 -3.27
CA PHE A 76 9.18 1.54 -2.29
C PHE A 76 9.61 0.86 -0.99
N PHE A 77 9.79 1.61 0.09
CA PHE A 77 9.97 1.01 1.43
C PHE A 77 8.68 1.08 2.20
N THR A 78 8.23 -0.08 2.68
CA THR A 78 7.02 -0.18 3.48
C THR A 78 7.37 -0.63 4.89
N PHE A 79 7.05 0.20 5.90
CA PHE A 79 7.29 -0.11 7.32
C PHE A 79 5.98 -0.48 8.00
N MET A 80 6.01 -1.54 8.81
CA MET A 80 4.84 -2.06 9.51
C MET A 80 5.17 -2.30 10.98
N HIS A 81 4.56 -1.55 11.89
CA HIS A 81 4.70 -1.77 13.33
C HIS A 81 3.52 -2.63 13.79
N ILE A 82 3.75 -3.79 14.42
CA ILE A 82 2.69 -4.81 14.63
C ILE A 82 1.45 -4.32 15.39
N PHE A 83 1.56 -3.22 16.17
CA PHE A 83 0.43 -2.60 16.87
C PHE A 83 -0.47 -1.75 15.98
N PHE A 84 0.00 -1.37 14.79
CA PHE A 84 -0.74 -0.62 13.79
C PHE A 84 -0.54 -1.33 12.45
N LEU A 85 -1.56 -2.02 11.93
CA LEU A 85 -1.58 -2.50 10.53
C LEU A 85 -1.66 -1.34 9.51
N ALA A 86 -1.01 -0.23 9.81
CA ALA A 86 -0.81 0.90 8.95
C ALA A 86 0.62 0.84 8.42
N TYR A 87 0.73 0.97 7.11
CA TYR A 87 2.00 0.95 6.41
C TYR A 87 2.39 2.38 6.02
N PHE A 88 3.63 2.76 6.29
CA PHE A 88 4.20 3.99 5.75
C PHE A 88 5.07 3.66 4.53
N CYS A 89 4.91 4.44 3.46
CA CYS A 89 5.63 4.25 2.21
C CYS A 89 6.65 5.38 1.98
N ILE A 90 7.91 5.02 1.73
CA ILE A 90 8.94 5.94 1.24
C ILE A 90 9.20 5.61 -0.23
N ILE A 91 9.17 6.61 -1.11
CA ILE A 91 9.46 6.46 -2.54
C ILE A 91 10.72 7.24 -2.87
N SER A 92 11.72 6.56 -3.41
CA SER A 92 12.94 7.19 -3.96
C SER A 92 13.07 6.88 -5.43
N ALA A 93 13.45 7.88 -6.23
CA ALA A 93 13.69 7.79 -7.65
C ALA A 93 15.20 7.89 -7.91
N TYR A 94 15.80 6.90 -8.59
CA TYR A 94 17.22 6.96 -8.95
C TYR A 94 17.44 6.68 -10.43
N ALA A 95 18.33 7.45 -11.07
CA ALA A 95 18.72 7.25 -12.46
C ALA A 95 19.80 6.16 -12.56
N HIS A 96 19.53 5.08 -13.29
CA HIS A 96 20.55 4.07 -13.59
C HIS A 96 21.33 4.50 -14.85
N TYR A 97 22.56 4.97 -14.67
CA TYR A 97 23.52 5.16 -15.75
C TYR A 97 24.35 3.87 -15.83
N SER A 98 24.09 3.05 -16.84
CA SER A 98 24.99 1.95 -17.22
C SER A 98 26.14 2.48 -18.06
#